data_AF-A0A3B9D1F3-F1
#
_entry.id   AF-A0A3B9D1F3-F1
#
_cell.length_a   1.000
_cell.length_b   1.000
_cell.length_c   1.000
_cell.angle_alpha   90.00
_cell.angle_beta   90.00
_cell.angle_gamma   90.00
#
_symmetry.space_group_name_H-M   'P 1'
#
loop_
_entity.id
_entity.type
_entity.pdbx_description
1 polymer ?
#
loop_
_entity_poly.entity_id
_entity_poly.type
_entity_poly.pdbx_seq_one_letter_code
_entity_poly.pdbx_strand_id
1 'polypeptide(L)' 'MNGTSRRQALKTTSCGFGYLALAGIAAEAAAAGHPNSPLAPKTPHFAPKAKRVIFLCMRGGPSHVDTFDYKP' A
#
# COMPACT_ATOMS: atom_id res chain seq x y z
N MET A 1 34.06 -7.19 -22.89
CA MET A 1 33.74 -6.89 -21.48
C MET A 1 33.87 -5.39 -21.28
N ASN A 2 32.89 -4.61 -21.75
CA ASN A 2 33.01 -3.14 -21.74
C ASN A 2 32.90 -2.64 -20.30
N GLY A 3 34.04 -2.20 -19.76
CA GLY A 3 34.16 -1.72 -18.39
C GLY A 3 33.23 -0.55 -18.11
N THR A 4 32.72 -0.51 -16.89
CA THR A 4 31.90 0.59 -16.36
C THR A 4 32.58 1.93 -16.61
N SER A 5 31.98 2.75 -17.49
CA SER A 5 32.47 4.11 -17.78
C SER A 5 32.33 5.01 -16.55
N ARG A 6 33.28 5.93 -16.32
CA ARG A 6 33.21 6.94 -15.23
C ARG A 6 31.86 7.65 -15.17
N ARG A 7 31.26 7.96 -16.32
CA ARG A 7 29.94 8.59 -16.41
C ARG A 7 28.83 7.67 -15.89
N GLN A 8 28.94 6.38 -16.18
CA GLN A 8 27.97 5.37 -15.76
C GLN A 8 28.09 5.10 -14.26
N ALA A 9 29.31 5.05 -13.74
CA ALA A 9 29.57 4.98 -12.30
C ALA A 9 28.98 6.19 -11.56
N LEU A 10 29.24 7.42 -12.03
CA LEU A 10 28.70 8.63 -11.42
C LEU A 10 27.17 8.72 -11.47
N LYS A 11 26.53 8.20 -12.53
CA LYS A 11 25.06 8.15 -12.64
C LYS A 11 24.44 7.16 -11.66
N THR A 12 25.06 6.00 -11.43
CA THR A 12 24.49 4.98 -10.54
C THR A 12 24.79 5.23 -9.07
N THR A 13 25.96 5.77 -8.72
CA THR A 13 26.32 6.05 -7.32
C THR A 13 25.58 7.25 -6.74
N SER A 14 25.38 8.32 -7.52
CA SER A 14 24.67 9.53 -7.05
C SER A 14 23.18 9.30 -6.80
N CYS A 15 22.50 8.52 -7.66
CA CYS A 15 21.11 8.12 -7.43
C CYS A 15 20.96 6.92 -6.47
N GLY A 16 21.95 6.03 -6.41
CA GLY A 16 21.87 4.77 -5.66
C GLY A 16 22.15 4.90 -4.17
N PHE A 17 23.13 5.72 -3.75
CA PHE A 17 23.49 5.84 -2.33
C PHE A 17 22.40 6.54 -1.51
N GLY A 18 21.82 7.62 -2.05
CA GLY A 18 20.68 8.30 -1.41
C GLY A 18 19.45 7.39 -1.33
N TYR A 19 19.22 6.58 -2.35
CA TYR A 19 18.14 5.58 -2.33
C TYR A 19 18.36 4.50 -1.27
N LEU A 20 19.59 4.02 -1.06
CA LEU A 20 19.91 3.09 0.03
C LEU A 20 19.65 3.69 1.41
N ALA A 21 20.04 4.95 1.63
CA ALA A 21 19.74 5.65 2.88
C ALA A 21 18.24 5.81 3.11
N LEU A 22 17.48 6.23 2.07
CA LEU A 22 16.03 6.33 2.13
C LEU A 22 15.35 4.98 2.40
N ALA A 23 15.82 3.91 1.74
CA ALA A 23 15.29 2.57 1.93
C ALA A 23 15.49 2.07 3.38
N GLY A 24 16.64 2.39 4.00
CA GLY A 24 16.90 2.09 5.41
C GLY A 24 15.93 2.81 6.34
N ILE A 25 15.77 4.12 6.18
CA ILE A 25 14.85 4.94 7.00
C ILE A 25 13.40 4.48 6.82
N ALA A 26 12.98 4.18 5.58
CA ALA A 26 11.64 3.71 5.29
C ALA A 26 11.37 2.32 5.90
N ALA A 27 12.35 1.42 5.89
CA ALA A 27 12.24 0.11 6.52
C ALA A 27 12.11 0.21 8.04
N GLU A 28 12.88 1.10 8.67
CA GLU A 28 12.78 1.37 10.11
C GLU A 28 11.43 1.98 10.50
N ALA A 29 10.95 2.95 9.72
CA ALA A 29 9.62 3.53 9.91
C ALA A 29 8.49 2.51 9.73
N ALA A 30 8.63 1.57 8.77
CA ALA A 30 7.67 0.49 8.57
C ALA A 30 7.72 -0.56 9.71
N ALA A 31 8.90 -0.80 10.27
CA ALA A 31 9.11 -1.72 11.40
C ALA A 31 8.69 -1.11 12.75
N ALA A 32 8.65 0.23 12.87
CA ALA A 32 8.24 0.97 14.06
C ALA A 32 6.73 0.89 14.38
N GLY A 33 6.03 -0.15 13.91
CA GLY A 33 4.66 -0.45 14.32
C GLY A 33 4.61 -0.67 15.82
N HIS A 34 4.31 0.39 16.58
CA HIS A 34 4.17 0.28 18.02
C HIS A 34 3.06 -0.73 18.35
N PRO A 35 3.30 -1.70 19.26
CA PRO A 35 2.28 -2.68 19.66
C PRO A 35 1.03 -2.02 20.28
N ASN A 36 1.15 -0.76 20.73
CA ASN A 36 0.06 0.06 21.25
C ASN A 36 -0.33 1.23 20.32
N SER A 37 0.09 1.24 19.06
CA SER A 37 -0.40 2.22 18.09
C SER A 37 -1.88 1.97 17.83
N PRO A 38 -2.75 3.00 17.86
CA PRO A 38 -4.16 2.85 17.49
C PRO A 38 -4.34 2.40 16.03
N LEU A 39 -3.29 2.56 15.20
CA LEU A 39 -3.26 2.13 13.80
C LEU A 39 -2.51 0.79 13.60
N ALA A 40 -2.07 0.13 14.66
CA ALA A 40 -1.43 -1.17 14.55
C ALA A 40 -2.40 -2.20 13.93
N PRO A 41 -1.91 -3.08 13.03
CA PRO A 41 -2.73 -4.17 12.52
C PRO A 41 -3.27 -5.04 13.65
N LYS A 42 -4.59 -5.22 13.70
CA LYS A 42 -5.26 -6.06 14.70
C LYS A 42 -5.53 -7.44 14.13
N THR A 43 -5.31 -8.46 14.94
CA THR A 43 -5.65 -9.83 14.60
C THR A 43 -7.17 -9.98 14.47
N PRO A 44 -7.71 -10.43 13.34
CA PRO A 44 -9.14 -10.65 13.19
C PRO A 44 -9.59 -11.84 14.05
N HIS A 45 -10.84 -11.81 14.53
CA HIS A 45 -11.43 -12.91 15.31
C HIS A 45 -11.61 -14.20 14.50
N PHE A 46 -11.66 -14.10 13.17
CA PHE A 46 -11.85 -15.23 12.26
C PHE A 46 -10.75 -15.27 11.21
N ALA A 47 -10.48 -16.48 10.72
CA ALA A 47 -9.55 -16.66 9.60
C ALA A 47 -10.08 -15.94 8.34
N PRO A 48 -9.25 -15.13 7.66
CA PRO A 48 -9.67 -14.42 6.45
C PRO A 48 -9.95 -15.43 5.33
N LYS A 49 -11.17 -15.37 4.77
CA LYS A 49 -11.57 -16.21 3.62
C LYS A 49 -11.19 -15.60 2.26
N ALA A 50 -11.03 -14.28 2.20
CA ALA A 50 -10.71 -13.55 0.98
C ALA A 50 -9.35 -12.84 1.09
N LYS A 51 -8.55 -12.89 0.03
CA LYS A 51 -7.21 -12.28 -0.02
C LYS A 51 -7.23 -10.78 -0.33
N ARG A 52 -8.25 -10.30 -1.05
CA ARG A 52 -8.40 -8.89 -1.47
C ARG A 52 -9.87 -8.52 -1.42
N VAL A 53 -10.17 -7.35 -0.85
CA VAL A 53 -11.51 -6.75 -0.82
C VAL A 53 -11.38 -5.37 -1.43
N ILE A 54 -12.12 -5.13 -2.51
CA ILE A 54 -12.22 -3.81 -3.13
C ILE A 54 -13.62 -3.29 -2.80
N PHE A 55 -13.71 -2.24 -1.99
CA PHE A 55 -14.97 -1.64 -1.61
C PHE A 55 -15.21 -0.38 -2.46
N LEU A 56 -16.28 -0.40 -3.25
CA LEU A 56 -16.65 0.69 -4.14
C LEU A 56 -17.90 1.38 -3.61
N CYS A 57 -17.77 2.62 -3.13
CA CYS A 57 -18.92 3.49 -2.83
C CYS A 57 -19.32 4.27 -4.07
N MET A 58 -20.33 3.79 -4.80
CA MET A 58 -20.86 4.49 -5.96
C MET A 58 -21.99 5.42 -5.54
N ARG A 59 -21.94 6.67 -5.99
CA ARG A 59 -23.01 7.65 -5.76
C ARG A 59 -24.15 7.37 -6.75
N GLY A 60 -25.36 7.13 -6.24
CA GLY A 60 -26.56 6.96 -7.08
C GLY A 60 -26.91 5.53 -7.50
N GLY A 61 -26.40 4.50 -6.81
CA GLY A 61 -26.94 3.15 -6.96
C GLY A 61 -28.37 3.10 -6.42
N PRO A 62 -29.34 2.46 -7.12
CA PRO A 62 -30.68 2.31 -6.60
C PRO A 62 -30.61 1.58 -5.27
N SER A 63 -31.29 2.10 -4.25
CA SER A 63 -31.35 1.38 -2.98
C SER A 63 -32.11 0.06 -3.20
N HIS A 64 -31.88 -0.93 -2.34
CA HIS A 64 -32.64 -2.18 -2.37
C HIS A 64 -34.16 -1.93 -2.21
N VAL A 65 -34.53 -0.78 -1.62
CA VAL A 65 -35.90 -0.30 -1.46
C VAL A 65 -36.46 0.24 -2.79
N ASP A 66 -35.63 0.87 -3.62
CA ASP A 66 -36.05 1.52 -4.89
C ASP A 66 -36.07 0.57 -6.10
N THR A 67 -35.52 -0.64 -5.98
CA THR A 67 -35.32 -1.52 -7.14
C THR A 67 -36.59 -2.32 -7.51
N PHE A 68 -37.54 -2.49 -6.58
CA PHE A 68 -38.70 -3.37 -6.77
C PHE A 68 -40.04 -2.82 -6.24
N ASP A 69 -40.13 -1.56 -5.81
CA ASP A 69 -41.40 -0.96 -5.37
C ASP A 69 -42.20 -0.43 -6.57
N TYR A 70 -43.23 -1.18 -7.01
CA TYR A 70 -44.16 -0.71 -8.03
C TYR A 70 -45.16 0.26 -7.41
N LYS A 71 -45.04 1.55 -7.75
CA LYS A 71 -46.02 2.58 -7.37
C LYS A 71 -47.03 2.77 -8.52
N PRO A 72 -48.32 2.43 -8.32
CA PRO A 72 -49.39 2.78 -9.26
C PRO A 72 -49.73 4.27 -9.24
#